data_AF-A0A1G2RSV2-F1
#
_entry.id   AF-A0A1G2RSV2-F1
#
_cell.length_a   1.000
_cell.length_b   1.000
_cell.length_c   1.000
_cell.angle_alpha   90.00
_cell.angle_beta   90.00
_cell.angle_gamma   90.00
#
_symmetry.space_group_name_H-M   'P 1'
#
loop_
_entity.id
_entity.type
_entity.pdbx_description
1 polymer ?
#
loop_
_entity_poly.entity_id
_entity_poly.type
_entity_poly.pdbx_seq_one_letter_code
_entity_poly.pdbx_strand_id
1 'polypeptide(L)' 'MSPRYWKLIHRFYEKTGVPLVLNTSFNLKGEPIVSSPQDALATFHKSGLDILVMENFVVSKLET' A
#
# COMPACT_ATOMS: atom_id res chain seq x y z
N MET A 1 10.49 -0.08 15.45
CA MET A 1 9.73 0.77 14.50
C MET A 1 10.35 0.61 13.11
N SER A 2 9.58 0.35 12.05
CA SER A 2 10.13 0.24 10.69
C SER A 2 10.63 1.60 10.19
N PRO A 3 11.95 1.79 9.92
CA PRO A 3 12.47 3.09 9.50
C PRO A 3 11.87 3.60 8.18
N ARG A 4 11.52 2.70 7.25
CA ARG A 4 10.87 3.07 5.99
C ARG A 4 9.45 3.60 6.21
N TYR A 5 8.71 3.00 7.14
CA TYR A 5 7.34 3.43 7.45
C TYR A 5 7.31 4.80 8.14
N TRP A 6 8.24 5.06 9.06
CA TRP A 6 8.39 6.39 9.66
C TRP A 6 8.71 7.45 8.61
N LYS A 7 9.66 7.17 7.70
CA LYS A 7 10.00 8.08 6.60
C LYS A 7 8.80 8.37 5.68
N LEU A 8 7.97 7.37 5.41
CA LEU A 8 6.74 7.55 4.62
C LEU A 8 5.80 8.57 5.29
N ILE A 9 5.50 8.38 6.58
CA ILE A 9 4.61 9.27 7.33
C ILE A 9 5.21 10.68 7.44
N HIS A 10 6.52 10.80 7.65
CA HIS A 10 7.20 12.09 7.69
C HIS A 10 7.14 12.83 6.35
N ARG A 11 7.37 12.13 5.23
CA ARG A 11 7.23 12.72 3.89
C ARG A 11 5.78 13.09 3.57
N PHE A 12 4.82 12.32 4.07
CA PHE A 12 3.41 12.67 3.97
C PHE A 12 3.10 13.96 4.75
N TYR A 13 3.60 14.09 5.99
CA TYR A 13 3.49 15.31 6.79
C TYR A 13 4.08 16.54 6.09
N GLU A 14 5.30 16.45 5.55
CA GLU A 14 5.94 17.55 4.82
C GLU A 14 5.10 18.03 3.62
N LYS A 15 4.33 17.13 3.00
CA LYS A 15 3.50 17.43 1.82
C LYS A 15 2.10 17.94 2.18
N THR A 16 1.50 17.45 3.26
CA THR A 16 0.07 17.66 3.56
C THR A 16 -0.19 18.46 4.83
N GLY A 17 0.81 18.63 5.70
CA GLY A 17 0.63 19.15 7.06
C GLY A 17 -0.02 18.17 8.03
N VAL A 18 -0.38 16.95 7.59
CA VAL A 18 -1.04 15.92 8.42
C VAL A 18 -0.05 14.78 8.71
N PRO A 19 0.34 14.53 9.97
CA PRO A 19 1.37 13.53 10.32
C PRO A 19 0.79 12.13 10.57
N LEU A 20 -0.21 11.71 9.77
CA LEU A 20 -0.94 10.46 10.00
C LEU A 20 -1.38 9.82 8.69
N VAL A 21 -1.33 8.49 8.64
CA VAL A 21 -1.90 7.65 7.58
C VAL A 21 -2.79 6.58 8.19
N LEU A 22 -3.86 6.20 7.48
CA LEU A 22 -4.67 5.05 7.87
C LEU A 22 -3.95 3.77 7.46
N ASN A 23 -3.74 2.87 8.42
CA ASN A 23 -3.16 1.54 8.17
C ASN A 23 -4.24 0.49 8.40
N THR A 24 -4.59 -0.25 7.35
CA THR A 24 -5.56 -1.34 7.40
C THR A 24 -4.95 -2.60 6.79
N SER A 25 -5.57 -3.76 7.07
CA SER A 25 -5.14 -5.02 6.50
C SER A 25 -5.15 -4.96 4.97
N PHE A 26 -4.09 -5.46 4.35
CA PHE A 26 -4.04 -5.60 2.90
C PHE A 26 -4.62 -6.96 2.51
N ASN A 27 -5.93 -6.97 2.28
CA ASN A 27 -6.76 -8.11 1.88
C ASN A 27 -8.10 -7.60 1.31
N LEU A 28 -8.87 -8.50 0.70
CA LEU A 28 -10.30 -8.26 0.43
C LEU A 28 -11.16 -8.86 1.54
N LYS A 29 -12.44 -8.47 1.57
CA LYS A 29 -13.39 -8.96 2.57
C LYS A 29 -13.51 -10.48 2.51
N GLY A 30 -13.17 -11.14 3.61
CA GLY A 30 -13.22 -12.60 3.74
C GLY A 30 -11.94 -13.32 3.31
N GLU A 31 -10.92 -12.60 2.83
CA GLU A 31 -9.62 -13.16 2.48
C GLU A 31 -8.59 -12.95 3.61
N PRO A 32 -7.58 -13.83 3.75
CA PRO A 32 -6.46 -13.61 4.66
C PRO A 32 -5.59 -12.42 4.22
N ILE A 33 -4.77 -11.90 5.13
CA ILE A 33 -3.74 -10.90 4.79
C ILE A 33 -2.75 -11.52 3.80
N VAL A 34 -2.35 -10.74 2.78
CA VAL A 34 -1.38 -11.18 1.77
C VAL A 34 -0.08 -11.69 2.40
N SER A 35 0.48 -12.76 1.83
CA SER A 35 1.69 -13.41 2.36
C SER A 35 2.78 -13.66 1.30
N SER A 36 2.44 -13.50 0.03
CA SER A 36 3.36 -13.63 -1.10
C SER A 36 3.22 -12.46 -2.10
N PRO A 37 4.23 -12.20 -2.95
CA PRO A 37 4.12 -11.24 -4.05
C PRO A 37 2.92 -11.54 -4.98
N GLN A 38 2.63 -12.82 -5.20
CA GLN A 38 1.51 -13.28 -6.02
C GLN A 38 0.17 -12.90 -5.37
N ASP A 39 0.03 -13.11 -4.05
CA ASP A 39 -1.17 -12.69 -3.30
C ASP A 39 -1.37 -11.18 -3.40
N ALA A 40 -0.29 -10.41 -3.20
CA ALA A 40 -0.33 -8.95 -3.26
C ALA A 40 -0.77 -8.43 -4.63
N LEU A 41 -0.26 -9.02 -5.72
CA LEU A 41 -0.65 -8.68 -7.08
C LEU A 41 -2.11 -9.06 -7.37
N ALA A 42 -2.55 -10.25 -6.94
CA ALA A 42 -3.91 -10.72 -7.13
C ALA A 42 -4.92 -9.84 -6.36
N THR A 43 -4.65 -9.55 -5.09
CA THR A 43 -5.45 -8.65 -4.24
C THR A 43 -5.47 -7.24 -4.83
N PHE A 44 -4.31 -6.69 -5.21
CA PHE A 44 -4.23 -5.37 -5.82
C PHE A 44 -5.07 -5.27 -7.09
N HIS A 45 -4.94 -6.25 -8.00
CA HIS A 45 -5.68 -6.29 -9.26
C HIS A 45 -7.20 -6.29 -9.05
N LYS A 46 -7.70 -7.06 -8.06
CA LYS A 46 -9.13 -7.16 -7.73
C LYS A 46 -9.65 -5.99 -6.87
N SER A 47 -8.77 -5.25 -6.19
CA SER A 47 -9.15 -4.15 -5.31
C SER A 47 -9.43 -2.85 -6.06
N GLY A 48 -9.99 -1.86 -5.37
CA GLY A 48 -10.08 -0.48 -5.86
C GLY A 48 -8.83 0.37 -5.61
N LEU A 49 -7.68 -0.22 -5.26
CA LEU A 49 -6.43 0.52 -5.03
C LEU A 49 -5.80 0.99 -6.35
N ASP A 50 -5.17 2.17 -6.31
CA ASP A 50 -4.52 2.80 -7.47
C ASP A 50 -3.05 2.39 -7.64
N ILE A 51 -2.31 2.29 -6.52
CA ILE A 51 -0.88 2.02 -6.48
C ILE A 51 -0.56 0.88 -5.49
N LEU A 52 0.28 -0.07 -5.93
CA LEU A 52 0.91 -1.06 -5.08
C LEU A 52 2.42 -0.78 -5.02
N VAL A 53 2.93 -0.53 -3.80
CA VAL A 53 4.36 -0.44 -3.54
C VAL A 53 4.81 -1.74 -2.88
N MET A 54 5.68 -2.49 -3.56
CA MET A 54 6.25 -3.74 -3.08
C MET A 54 7.76 -3.66 -3.14
N GLU A 55 8.39 -3.46 -1.98
CA GLU A 55 9.83 -3.18 -1.87
C GLU A 55 10.29 -2.02 -2.75
N ASN A 56 11.02 -2.30 -3.84
CA ASN A 56 11.55 -1.30 -4.78
C ASN A 56 10.73 -1.22 -6.08
N PHE A 57 9.58 -1.91 -6.13
CA PHE A 57 8.68 -1.91 -7.27
C PHE A 57 7.45 -1.06 -6.96
N VAL A 58 7.06 -0.24 -7.94
CA VAL A 58 5.82 0.53 -7.91
C VAL A 58 4.98 0.06 -9.08
N VAL A 59 3.80 -0.48 -8.79
CA VAL A 59 2.83 -0.96 -9.78
C VAL A 59 1.64 -0.01 -9.77
N SER A 60 1.24 0.44 -10.95
CA SER A 60 0.03 1.23 -11.17
C SER A 60 -0.90 0.48 -12.11
N LYS A 61 -2.21 0.73 -11.98
CA LYS A 61 -3.17 0.32 -13.00
C LYS A 61 -3.16 1.38 -14.11
N LEU A 62 -3.03 0.94 -15.35
CA LEU A 62 -3.23 1.83 -16.49
C LEU A 62 -4.73 2.14 -16.55
N GLU A 63 -5.08 3.42 -16.48
CA GLU A 63 -6.43 3.85 -16.83
C GLU A 63 -6.71 3.43 -18.27
N THR A 64 -7.84 2.74 -18.49
CA THR A 64 -8.30 2.32 -19.82
C THR A 64 -9.30 3.34 -20.34
#